data_AF-A0A2N0ZAB0-F1
#
_entry.id   AF-A0A2N0ZAB0-F1
#
_cell.length_a   1.000
_cell.length_b   1.000
_cell.length_c   1.000
_cell.angle_alpha   90.00
_cell.angle_beta   90.00
_cell.angle_gamma   90.00
#
_symmetry.space_group_name_H-M   'P 1'
#
loop_
_entity.id
_entity.type
_entity.pdbx_description
1 polymer ?
#
loop_
_entity_poly.entity_id
_entity_poly.type
_entity_poly.pdbx_seq_one_letter_code
_entity_poly.pdbx_strand_id
1 'polypeptide(L)'
;MSDKEILLAQLDACHNTNTWFVSLLNSIDGLTEEQAMWKQSESTNSIFEIINHLIYYNSRYLNRFKGIPNIESGVQNTFTNTDLNWADAVKRIDNIMSEWKHAVKKSDNHTLNRWALDLAHLTTHTAYHTGQILQLRKLQDSWNPRDGVKG
;
A
#
# COMPACT_ATOMS: atom_id res chain seq x y z
N MET A 1 3.86 -25.01 -3.22
CA MET A 1 3.18 -23.71 -3.39
C MET A 1 3.39 -23.30 -4.84
N SER A 2 2.32 -22.97 -5.56
CA SER A 2 2.35 -22.47 -6.93
C SER A 2 2.71 -20.98 -6.98
N ASP A 3 3.14 -20.47 -8.12
CA ASP A 3 3.46 -19.04 -8.30
C ASP A 3 2.28 -18.13 -7.93
N LYS A 4 1.04 -18.54 -8.27
CA LYS A 4 -0.18 -17.84 -7.87
C LYS A 4 -0.32 -17.77 -6.35
N GLU A 5 -0.09 -18.89 -5.64
CA GLU A 5 -0.18 -18.93 -4.19
C GLU A 5 0.89 -18.06 -3.53
N ILE A 6 2.10 -18.01 -4.09
CA ILE A 6 3.19 -17.13 -3.60
C ILE A 6 2.80 -15.66 -3.76
N LEU A 7 2.30 -15.27 -4.94
CA LEU A 7 1.89 -13.88 -5.22
C LEU A 7 0.72 -13.45 -4.32
N LEU A 8 -0.26 -14.34 -4.10
CA LEU A 8 -1.36 -14.07 -3.16
C LEU A 8 -0.85 -13.91 -1.73
N ALA A 9 0.07 -14.77 -1.30
CA ALA A 9 0.67 -14.66 0.04
C ALA A 9 1.45 -13.34 0.22
N GLN A 10 2.16 -12.87 -0.81
CA GLN A 10 2.84 -11.57 -0.80
C GLN A 10 1.85 -10.41 -0.70
N LEU A 11 0.73 -10.47 -1.43
CA LEU A 11 -0.34 -9.47 -1.34
C LEU A 11 -1.00 -9.45 0.04
N ASP A 12 -1.25 -10.61 0.65
CA ASP A 12 -1.77 -10.68 2.02
C ASP A 12 -0.78 -10.09 3.03
N ALA A 13 0.51 -10.41 2.90
CA ALA A 13 1.57 -9.91 3.77
C ALA A 13 1.73 -8.38 3.72
N CYS A 14 1.66 -7.77 2.53
CA CYS A 14 1.77 -6.31 2.43
C CYS A 14 0.45 -5.59 2.70
N HIS A 15 -0.71 -6.25 2.53
CA HIS A 15 -2.01 -5.63 2.74
C HIS A 15 -2.41 -5.60 4.22
N ASN A 16 -2.64 -6.76 4.84
CA ASN A 16 -3.36 -6.84 6.11
C ASN A 16 -2.93 -8.00 7.03
N THR A 17 -1.90 -8.76 6.67
CA THR A 17 -1.38 -9.86 7.49
C THR A 17 0.06 -9.57 7.89
N ASN A 18 0.30 -9.34 9.20
CA ASN A 18 1.66 -9.23 9.70
C ASN A 18 2.41 -10.56 9.48
N THR A 19 3.60 -10.47 8.89
CA THR A 19 4.48 -11.63 8.65
C THR A 19 5.87 -11.31 9.19
N TRP A 20 6.89 -11.25 8.34
CA TRP A 20 8.24 -10.77 8.68
C TRP A 20 8.30 -9.25 8.88
N PHE A 21 7.23 -8.55 8.54
CA PHE A 21 7.03 -7.11 8.74
C PHE A 21 5.55 -6.82 9.07
N VAL A 22 5.28 -5.62 9.60
CA VAL A 22 3.91 -5.15 9.84
C VAL A 22 3.27 -4.81 8.49
N SER A 23 2.05 -5.29 8.26
CA SER A 23 1.29 -5.03 7.04
C SER A 23 0.80 -3.57 6.94
N LEU A 24 0.45 -3.12 5.73
CA LEU A 24 0.04 -1.73 5.49
C LEU A 24 -1.13 -1.30 6.36
N LEU A 25 -2.23 -2.08 6.41
CA LEU A 25 -3.40 -1.70 7.21
C LEU A 25 -3.07 -1.65 8.70
N ASN A 26 -2.30 -2.61 9.21
CA ASN A 26 -1.90 -2.60 10.61
C ASN A 26 -0.95 -1.43 10.93
N SER A 27 -0.16 -0.96 9.96
CA SER A 27 0.74 0.18 10.16
C SER A 27 0.00 1.52 10.26
N ILE A 28 -1.19 1.63 9.69
CA ILE A 28 -2.00 2.86 9.69
C ILE A 28 -3.20 2.80 10.63
N ASP A 29 -3.44 1.65 11.26
CA ASP A 29 -4.56 1.44 12.17
C ASP A 29 -4.51 2.43 13.36
N GLY A 30 -5.69 2.94 13.72
CA GLY A 30 -5.88 3.88 14.82
C GLY A 30 -5.27 5.28 14.65
N LEU A 31 -4.69 5.62 13.50
CA LEU A 31 -4.18 6.99 13.26
C LEU A 31 -5.32 8.00 13.10
N THR A 32 -5.17 9.15 13.76
CA THR A 32 -5.98 10.32 13.45
C THR A 32 -5.48 11.02 12.19
N GLU A 33 -6.31 11.84 11.57
CA GLU A 33 -5.91 12.65 10.41
C GLU A 33 -4.76 13.60 10.74
N GLU A 34 -4.74 14.19 11.94
CA GLU A 34 -3.64 15.04 12.41
C GLU A 34 -2.30 14.28 12.45
N GLN A 35 -2.31 13.06 13.01
CA GLN A 35 -1.11 12.20 13.03
C GLN A 35 -0.70 11.79 11.62
N ALA A 36 -1.65 11.52 10.74
CA ALA A 36 -1.38 11.15 9.37
C ALA A 36 -0.78 12.31 8.54
N MET A 37 -1.22 13.55 8.82
CA MET A 37 -0.77 14.77 8.15
C MET A 37 0.57 15.30 8.67
N TRP A 38 0.98 14.91 9.88
CA TRP A 38 2.23 15.39 10.47
C TRP A 38 3.46 15.00 9.64
N LYS A 39 4.44 15.91 9.62
CA LYS A 39 5.72 15.76 8.92
C LYS A 39 6.86 16.02 9.90
N GLN A 40 7.91 15.22 9.84
CA GLN A 40 9.12 15.43 10.65
C GLN A 40 9.89 16.70 10.20
N SER A 41 9.85 16.98 8.90
CA SER A 41 10.35 18.19 8.25
C SER A 41 9.66 18.39 6.90
N GLU A 42 9.80 19.60 6.32
CA GLU A 42 9.29 19.91 4.97
C GLU A 42 9.83 18.99 3.86
N SER A 43 11.01 18.40 4.07
CA SER A 43 11.65 17.47 3.13
C SER A 43 11.21 16.02 3.29
N THR A 44 10.46 15.69 4.34
CA THR A 44 9.90 14.34 4.55
C THR A 44 8.48 14.26 4.02
N ASN A 45 8.01 13.07 3.66
CA ASN A 45 6.59 12.84 3.38
C ASN A 45 5.85 12.53 4.69
N SER A 46 4.61 12.99 4.82
CA SER A 46 3.68 12.56 5.86
C SER A 46 3.18 11.13 5.58
N ILE A 47 2.52 10.51 6.58
CA ILE A 47 1.88 9.21 6.39
C ILE A 47 0.76 9.31 5.34
N PHE A 48 0.00 10.41 5.35
CA PHE A 48 -1.05 10.65 4.36
C PHE A 48 -0.46 10.80 2.94
N GLU A 49 0.61 11.57 2.78
CA GLU A 49 1.30 11.72 1.49
C GLU A 49 1.82 10.35 0.98
N ILE A 50 2.34 9.50 1.86
CA ILE A 50 2.76 8.13 1.51
C ILE A 50 1.55 7.28 1.07
N ILE A 51 0.41 7.37 1.75
CA ILE A 51 -0.80 6.63 1.38
C ILE A 51 -1.34 7.10 0.03
N ASN A 52 -1.33 8.40 -0.25
CA ASN A 52 -1.72 8.94 -1.56
C ASN A 52 -0.81 8.41 -2.68
N HIS A 53 0.50 8.35 -2.42
CA HIS A 53 1.46 7.75 -3.34
C HIS A 53 1.15 6.27 -3.62
N LEU A 54 0.87 5.48 -2.57
CA LEU A 54 0.50 4.08 -2.72
C LEU A 54 -0.82 3.91 -3.48
N ILE A 55 -1.84 4.73 -3.20
CA ILE A 55 -3.12 4.73 -3.92
C ILE A 55 -2.89 5.00 -5.41
N TYR A 56 -2.06 5.98 -5.74
CA TYR A 56 -1.77 6.36 -7.12
C TYR A 56 -1.19 5.20 -7.93
N TYR A 57 -0.09 4.61 -7.46
CA TYR A 57 0.58 3.53 -8.19
C TYR A 57 -0.26 2.24 -8.21
N ASN A 58 -0.84 1.85 -7.08
CA ASN A 58 -1.66 0.63 -7.02
C ASN A 58 -2.89 0.73 -7.92
N SER A 59 -3.59 1.87 -7.93
CA SER A 59 -4.75 2.06 -8.82
C SER A 59 -4.37 1.93 -10.28
N ARG A 60 -3.25 2.57 -10.69
CA ARG A 60 -2.85 2.58 -12.10
C ARG A 60 -2.40 1.22 -12.59
N TYR A 61 -1.64 0.48 -11.78
CA TYR A 61 -1.20 -0.86 -12.12
C TYR A 61 -2.37 -1.86 -12.09
N LEU A 62 -3.32 -1.71 -11.16
CA LEU A 62 -4.52 -2.54 -11.12
C LEU A 62 -5.37 -2.35 -12.38
N ASN A 63 -5.54 -1.11 -12.84
CA ASN A 63 -6.22 -0.81 -14.10
C ASN A 63 -5.51 -1.50 -15.29
N ARG A 64 -4.18 -1.37 -15.38
CA ARG A 64 -3.40 -2.03 -16.43
C ARG A 64 -3.55 -3.56 -16.38
N PHE A 65 -3.52 -4.15 -15.19
CA PHE A 65 -3.73 -5.59 -15.00
C PHE A 65 -5.11 -6.03 -15.48
N LYS A 66 -6.14 -5.23 -15.21
CA LYS A 66 -7.53 -5.47 -15.63
C LYS A 66 -7.80 -5.07 -17.09
N GLY A 67 -6.81 -4.54 -17.83
CA GLY A 67 -6.99 -4.04 -19.19
C GLY A 67 -7.83 -2.76 -19.28
N ILE A 68 -7.98 -2.02 -18.18
CA ILE A 68 -8.71 -0.76 -18.11
C ILE A 68 -7.75 0.39 -18.42
N PRO A 69 -8.07 1.29 -19.37
CA PRO A 69 -7.26 2.46 -19.64
C PRO A 69 -7.15 3.36 -18.42
N ASN A 70 -5.94 3.84 -18.14
CA ASN A 70 -5.77 4.87 -17.13
C ASN A 70 -6.11 6.23 -17.72
N ILE A 71 -6.79 7.06 -16.94
CA ILE A 71 -6.94 8.48 -17.25
C ILE A 71 -5.53 9.11 -17.26
N GLU A 72 -5.27 9.96 -18.26
CA GLU A 72 -4.04 10.75 -18.30
C GLU A 72 -3.92 11.58 -17.03
N SER A 73 -2.72 11.61 -16.47
CA SER A 73 -2.47 12.29 -15.21
C SER A 73 -1.37 13.31 -15.42
N GLY A 74 -1.68 14.58 -15.16
CA GLY A 74 -0.69 15.66 -15.06
C GLY A 74 -0.02 15.73 -13.69
N VAL A 75 -0.18 14.71 -12.84
CA VAL A 75 0.38 14.67 -11.49
C VAL A 75 1.91 14.57 -11.60
N GLN A 76 2.59 15.66 -11.25
CA GLN A 76 4.06 15.70 -11.20
C GLN A 76 4.62 15.10 -9.91
N ASN A 77 3.87 15.22 -8.81
CA ASN A 77 4.22 14.64 -7.52
C ASN A 77 3.09 13.74 -7.01
N THR A 78 3.37 12.44 -6.94
CA THR A 78 2.43 11.40 -6.53
C THR A 78 2.20 11.34 -5.02
N PHE A 79 3.00 12.04 -4.22
CA PHE A 79 2.81 12.21 -2.78
C PHE A 79 1.85 13.34 -2.45
N THR A 80 1.35 14.09 -3.44
CA THR A 80 0.44 15.23 -3.19
C THR A 80 -0.88 14.73 -2.60
N ASN A 81 -1.37 15.43 -1.59
CA ASN A 81 -2.70 15.15 -1.05
C ASN A 81 -3.77 15.32 -2.12
N THR A 82 -4.66 14.33 -2.18
CA THR A 82 -5.83 14.36 -3.03
C THR A 82 -6.98 15.08 -2.31
N ASP A 83 -8.13 15.26 -2.96
CA ASP A 83 -9.34 15.80 -2.33
C ASP A 83 -9.99 14.83 -1.30
N LEU A 84 -9.34 13.68 -1.04
CA LEU A 84 -9.77 12.73 -0.02
C LEU A 84 -9.39 13.25 1.37
N ASN A 85 -10.26 12.99 2.35
CA ASN A 85 -9.84 13.02 3.77
C ASN A 85 -9.13 11.71 4.14
N TRP A 86 -8.51 11.69 5.32
CA TRP A 86 -7.76 10.52 5.79
C TRP A 86 -8.58 9.22 5.79
N ALA A 87 -9.81 9.25 6.31
CA ALA A 87 -10.65 8.06 6.40
C ALA A 87 -11.00 7.48 5.01
N ASP A 88 -11.29 8.35 4.05
CA ASP A 88 -11.56 7.97 2.67
C ASP A 88 -10.32 7.42 1.96
N ALA A 89 -9.13 7.97 2.26
CA ALA A 89 -7.86 7.45 1.75
C ALA A 89 -7.56 6.04 2.29
N VAL A 90 -7.74 5.80 3.60
CA VAL A 90 -7.60 4.47 4.21
C VAL A 90 -8.55 3.47 3.56
N LYS A 91 -9.83 3.84 3.41
CA LYS A 91 -10.83 3.00 2.74
C LYS A 91 -10.47 2.74 1.27
N ARG A 92 -9.92 3.75 0.57
CA ARG A 92 -9.54 3.62 -0.84
C ARG A 92 -8.39 2.65 -1.01
N ILE A 93 -7.35 2.73 -0.20
CA ILE A 93 -6.20 1.83 -0.33
C ILE A 93 -6.56 0.39 0.05
N ASP A 94 -7.35 0.16 1.09
CA ASP A 94 -7.88 -1.18 1.43
C ASP A 94 -8.63 -1.80 0.25
N ASN A 95 -9.58 -1.06 -0.34
CA ASN A 95 -10.34 -1.53 -1.49
C ASN A 95 -9.44 -1.89 -2.67
N ILE A 96 -8.43 -1.08 -2.99
CA ILE A 96 -7.50 -1.36 -4.09
C ILE A 96 -6.70 -2.64 -3.83
N MET A 97 -6.17 -2.81 -2.61
CA MET A 97 -5.39 -3.99 -2.24
C MET A 97 -6.25 -5.26 -2.21
N SER A 98 -7.49 -5.14 -1.75
CA SER A 98 -8.51 -6.20 -1.83
C SER A 98 -8.85 -6.57 -3.28
N GLU A 99 -8.99 -5.58 -4.17
CA GLU A 99 -9.21 -5.82 -5.60
C GLU A 99 -8.01 -6.48 -6.28
N TRP A 100 -6.78 -6.15 -5.90
CA TRP A 100 -5.58 -6.86 -6.39
C TRP A 100 -5.65 -8.35 -6.08
N LYS A 101 -5.95 -8.72 -4.83
CA LYS A 101 -6.11 -10.12 -4.43
C LYS A 101 -7.20 -10.82 -5.24
N HIS A 102 -8.32 -10.15 -5.46
CA HIS A 102 -9.40 -10.67 -6.28
C HIS A 102 -8.98 -10.90 -7.74
N ALA A 103 -8.29 -9.92 -8.33
CA ALA A 103 -7.83 -9.97 -9.72
C ALA A 103 -6.80 -11.08 -9.95
N VAL A 104 -5.81 -11.21 -9.06
CA VAL A 104 -4.77 -12.27 -9.10
C VAL A 104 -5.38 -13.66 -8.88
N LYS A 105 -6.38 -13.78 -7.99
CA LYS A 105 -7.05 -15.07 -7.78
C LYS A 105 -7.77 -15.54 -9.05
N LYS A 106 -8.43 -14.63 -9.76
CA LYS A 106 -9.23 -14.90 -10.97
C LYS A 106 -8.42 -15.01 -12.27
N SER A 107 -7.19 -14.52 -12.32
CA SER A 107 -6.39 -14.56 -13.55
C SER A 107 -5.90 -15.96 -13.89
N ASP A 108 -5.65 -16.20 -15.17
CA ASP A 108 -5.01 -17.42 -15.66
C ASP A 108 -3.48 -17.36 -15.48
N ASN A 109 -2.82 -18.52 -15.66
CA ASN A 109 -1.37 -18.63 -15.49
C ASN A 109 -0.59 -17.78 -16.50
N HIS A 110 -1.11 -17.61 -17.72
CA HIS A 110 -0.45 -16.80 -18.74
C HIS A 110 -0.41 -15.31 -18.36
N THR A 111 -1.53 -14.78 -17.87
CA THR A 111 -1.61 -13.41 -17.34
C THR A 111 -0.71 -13.25 -16.13
N LEU A 112 -0.73 -14.22 -15.20
CA LEU A 112 0.14 -14.17 -14.03
C LEU A 112 1.62 -14.20 -14.38
N ASN A 113 2.05 -15.06 -15.31
CA ASN A 113 3.45 -15.12 -15.72
C ASN A 113 3.93 -13.79 -16.31
N ARG A 114 3.07 -13.09 -17.05
CA ARG A 114 3.38 -11.76 -17.58
C ARG A 114 3.53 -10.70 -16.49
N TRP A 115 2.72 -10.80 -15.44
CA TRP A 115 2.60 -9.80 -14.37
C TRP A 115 3.39 -10.13 -13.10
N ALA A 116 4.03 -11.30 -13.04
CA ALA A 116 4.68 -11.80 -11.82
C ALA A 116 5.72 -10.82 -11.27
N LEU A 117 6.56 -10.26 -12.15
CA LEU A 117 7.60 -9.30 -11.76
C LEU A 117 6.98 -7.97 -11.27
N ASP A 118 5.96 -7.46 -11.96
CA ASP A 118 5.26 -6.24 -11.55
C ASP A 118 4.59 -6.39 -10.19
N LEU A 119 3.96 -7.55 -9.94
CA LEU A 119 3.34 -7.86 -8.64
C LEU A 119 4.38 -7.98 -7.52
N ALA A 120 5.53 -8.60 -7.80
CA ALA A 120 6.64 -8.68 -6.85
C ALA A 120 7.19 -7.28 -6.50
N HIS A 121 7.36 -6.41 -7.50
CA HIS A 121 7.79 -5.03 -7.27
C HIS A 121 6.72 -4.22 -6.52
N LEU A 122 5.44 -4.38 -6.86
CA LEU A 122 4.33 -3.67 -6.21
C LEU A 122 4.21 -4.03 -4.73
N THR A 123 4.32 -5.31 -4.38
CA THR A 123 4.28 -5.76 -2.99
C THR A 123 5.50 -5.29 -2.20
N THR A 124 6.70 -5.36 -2.81
CA THR A 124 7.94 -4.85 -2.19
C THR A 124 7.91 -3.33 -2.00
N HIS A 125 7.41 -2.58 -2.98
CA HIS A 125 7.23 -1.13 -2.90
C HIS A 125 6.26 -0.73 -1.77
N THR A 126 5.17 -1.48 -1.63
CA THR A 126 4.20 -1.28 -0.53
C THR A 126 4.85 -1.56 0.83
N ALA A 127 5.62 -2.64 0.96
CA ALA A 127 6.35 -2.96 2.19
C ALA A 127 7.42 -1.90 2.54
N TYR A 128 8.14 -1.40 1.53
CA TYR A 128 9.11 -0.31 1.70
C TYR A 128 8.47 0.94 2.32
N HIS A 129 7.34 1.40 1.76
CA HIS A 129 6.62 2.54 2.29
C HIS A 129 5.96 2.26 3.64
N THR A 130 5.53 1.02 3.90
CA THR A 130 5.03 0.61 5.22
C THR A 130 6.10 0.77 6.30
N GLY A 131 7.36 0.46 5.99
CA GLY A 131 8.49 0.72 6.89
C GLY A 131 8.67 2.21 7.21
N GLN A 132 8.49 3.09 6.22
CA GLN A 132 8.54 4.54 6.42
C GLN A 132 7.40 5.03 7.34
N ILE A 133 6.18 4.51 7.14
CA ILE A 133 5.02 4.83 8.00
C ILE A 133 5.33 4.47 9.46
N LEU A 134 5.82 3.25 9.72
CA LEU A 134 6.18 2.85 11.09
C LEU A 134 7.27 3.73 11.69
N GLN A 135 8.25 4.16 10.89
CA GLN A 135 9.29 5.07 11.37
C GLN A 135 8.69 6.42 11.78
N LEU A 136 7.78 6.99 10.98
CA LEU A 136 7.09 8.23 11.31
C LEU A 136 6.25 8.08 12.59
N ARG A 137 5.52 6.97 12.73
CA ARG A 137 4.74 6.70 13.95
C ARG A 137 5.61 6.58 15.20
N LYS A 138 6.79 5.97 15.08
CA LYS A 138 7.76 5.92 16.19
C LYS A 138 8.30 7.30 16.55
N LEU A 139 8.57 8.15 15.57
CA LEU A 139 9.01 9.54 15.82
C LEU A 139 7.91 10.40 16.46
N GLN A 140 6.65 10.07 16.22
CA GLN A 140 5.48 10.70 16.84
C GLN A 140 5.11 10.11 18.21
N ASP A 141 5.81 9.09 18.70
CA ASP A 141 5.39 8.26 19.84
C ASP A 141 3.96 7.69 19.71
N SER A 142 3.47 7.52 18.48
CA SER A 142 2.12 7.03 18.15
C SER A 142 2.08 5.53 17.80
N TRP A 143 3.23 4.85 17.85
CA TRP A 143 3.34 3.41 17.61
C TRP A 143 3.39 2.62 18.92
N ASN A 144 2.49 1.67 19.08
CA ASN A 144 2.54 0.70 20.18
C ASN A 144 3.36 -0.53 19.75
N PRO A 145 4.51 -0.83 20.39
CA PRO A 145 5.37 -1.96 20.01
C PRO A 145 4.68 -3.33 20.04
N ARG A 146 3.58 -3.48 20.80
CA ARG A 146 2.81 -4.74 20.87
C ARG A 146 2.09 -5.09 19.56
N ASP A 147 1.89 -4.10 18.70
CA ASP A 147 1.23 -4.26 17.40
C ASP A 147 2.23 -4.65 16.29
N GLY A 148 3.51 -4.80 16.66
CA GLY A 148 4.60 -5.25 15.79
C GLY A 148 4.61 -6.76 15.54
N VAL A 149 5.61 -7.19 14.75
CA VAL A 149 5.90 -8.60 14.51
C VAL A 149 6.61 -9.20 15.73
N LYS A 150 6.18 -10.39 16.15
CA LYS A 150 6.83 -11.17 17.21
C LYS A 150 7.95 -12.01 16.59
N GLY A 151 9.13 -11.99 17.22
CA GLY A 151 10.25 -12.87 16.88
C GLY A 151 10.13 -14.26 17.47
#